data_AF-R5FE38-F1
#
_entry.id   AF-R5FE38-F1
#
_cell.length_a   1.000
_cell.length_b   1.000
_cell.length_c   1.000
_cell.angle_alpha   90.00
_cell.angle_beta   90.00
_cell.angle_gamma   90.00
#
_symmetry.space_group_name_H-M   'P 1'
#
loop_
_entity.id
_entity.type
_entity.pdbx_description
1 polymer ?
#
loop_
_entity_poly.entity_id
_entity_poly.type
_entity_poly.pdbx_seq_one_letter_code
_entity_poly.pdbx_strand_id
1 'polypeptide(L)'
;MKLIPSNLLRSTGRRRFLPVFAGILTAAVLSSCGNSKAKQTVKTFLDQSLAHTEYDIQSFSEVDSTERVTPATVKQMRQFTASHFQPKVNYVAPTTKLRYVRVVYTQDKDTIRQTFYMNDAMTGVVCVKNDNK
;
A
#
# COMPACT_ATOMS: atom_id res chain seq x y z
N MET A 1 12.24 -60.30 -62.38
CA MET A 1 10.99 -60.59 -61.62
C MET A 1 10.29 -59.25 -61.36
N LYS A 2 8.98 -59.18 -61.66
CA LYS A 2 8.03 -58.02 -61.62
C LYS A 2 8.18 -57.12 -60.36
N LEU A 3 8.27 -55.79 -60.48
CA LEU A 3 7.22 -54.75 -60.68
C LEU A 3 6.32 -54.45 -59.46
N ILE A 4 6.52 -53.23 -58.92
CA ILE A 4 5.56 -52.21 -58.39
C ILE A 4 4.79 -52.51 -57.07
N PRO A 5 4.73 -51.51 -56.16
CA PRO A 5 3.43 -50.97 -55.75
C PRO A 5 3.34 -49.45 -55.95
N SER A 6 2.19 -49.04 -56.49
CA SER A 6 1.81 -47.67 -56.78
C SER A 6 0.44 -47.37 -56.15
N ASN A 7 0.38 -46.22 -55.47
CA ASN A 7 -0.78 -45.36 -55.20
C ASN A 7 -1.87 -45.88 -54.24
N LEU A 8 -2.25 -45.03 -53.28
CA LEU A 8 -3.42 -44.14 -53.35
C LEU A 8 -3.54 -43.39 -52.00
N LEU A 9 -3.33 -42.07 -52.00
CA LEU A 9 -4.37 -41.04 -51.81
C LEU A 9 -5.13 -41.15 -50.46
N ARG A 10 -5.17 -40.09 -49.66
CA ARG A 10 -6.08 -38.94 -49.86
C ARG A 10 -5.97 -37.91 -48.73
N SER A 11 -5.83 -36.66 -49.15
CA SER A 11 -6.10 -35.42 -48.43
C SER A 11 -7.53 -35.38 -47.85
N THR A 12 -7.71 -34.75 -46.67
CA THR A 12 -8.72 -33.72 -46.31
C THR A 12 -9.09 -33.72 -44.82
N GLY A 13 -9.27 -32.54 -44.20
CA GLY A 13 -10.13 -32.42 -43.01
C GLY A 13 -9.69 -31.49 -41.88
N ARG A 14 -9.63 -30.17 -42.13
CA ARG A 14 -9.58 -29.11 -41.10
C ARG A 14 -10.80 -29.22 -40.17
N ARG A 15 -10.61 -29.41 -38.86
CA ARG A 15 -11.62 -29.13 -37.83
C ARG A 15 -10.99 -28.28 -36.72
N ARG A 16 -11.51 -27.05 -36.59
CA ARG A 16 -11.16 -26.04 -35.57
C ARG A 16 -11.40 -26.62 -34.18
N PHE A 17 -10.35 -26.73 -33.37
CA PHE A 17 -10.48 -26.89 -31.93
C PHE A 17 -10.53 -25.49 -31.31
N LEU A 18 -11.75 -25.04 -31.01
CA LEU A 18 -12.01 -23.83 -30.24
C LEU A 18 -12.12 -24.27 -28.76
N PRO A 19 -11.14 -23.99 -27.88
CA PRO A 19 -11.32 -24.25 -26.47
C PRO A 19 -12.29 -23.20 -25.90
N VAL A 20 -13.48 -23.67 -25.54
CA VAL A 20 -14.47 -22.95 -24.73
C VAL A 20 -13.87 -22.78 -23.33
N PHE A 21 -13.18 -21.67 -23.08
CA PHE A 21 -12.82 -21.22 -21.73
C PHE A 21 -14.08 -20.65 -21.06
N ALA A 22 -14.91 -21.55 -20.53
CA ALA A 22 -16.07 -21.21 -19.72
C ALA A 22 -15.64 -20.81 -18.30
N GLY A 23 -15.67 -19.50 -18.06
CA GLY A 23 -16.11 -18.81 -16.84
C GLY A 23 -15.74 -19.36 -15.46
N ILE A 24 -14.78 -18.68 -14.82
CA ILE A 24 -14.93 -18.29 -13.40
C ILE A 24 -14.79 -16.77 -13.37
N LEU A 25 -15.91 -16.11 -13.09
CA LEU A 25 -16.02 -14.68 -12.89
C LEU A 25 -15.30 -14.34 -11.59
N THR A 26 -14.06 -13.87 -11.65
CA THR A 26 -13.29 -13.45 -10.47
C THR A 26 -14.04 -12.30 -9.82
N ALA A 27 -14.67 -12.56 -8.67
CA ALA A 27 -15.31 -11.54 -7.86
C ALA A 27 -14.25 -10.47 -7.51
N ALA A 28 -14.51 -9.26 -7.97
CA ALA A 28 -13.59 -8.15 -7.87
C ALA A 28 -13.33 -7.79 -6.39
N VAL A 29 -12.09 -7.99 -5.92
CA VAL A 29 -11.59 -7.44 -4.66
C VAL A 29 -11.42 -5.92 -4.80
N LEU A 30 -12.53 -5.17 -4.72
CA LEU A 30 -12.54 -3.71 -4.90
C LEU A 30 -12.35 -2.90 -3.61
N SER A 31 -12.00 -3.53 -2.48
CA SER A 31 -11.86 -2.82 -1.19
C SER A 31 -10.42 -2.44 -0.79
N SER A 32 -9.39 -2.71 -1.62
CA SER A 32 -7.98 -2.54 -1.19
C SER A 32 -7.34 -1.16 -1.51
N CYS A 33 -7.91 -0.36 -2.42
CA CYS A 33 -7.22 0.85 -2.92
C CYS A 33 -6.90 1.89 -1.84
N GLY A 34 -7.72 2.00 -0.79
CA GLY A 34 -7.46 2.93 0.31
C GLY A 34 -6.29 2.48 1.20
N ASN A 35 -6.23 1.17 1.50
CA ASN A 35 -5.25 0.61 2.41
C ASN A 35 -3.85 0.60 1.78
N SER A 36 -3.74 0.25 0.50
CA SER A 36 -2.46 0.29 -0.23
C SER A 36 -1.91 1.71 -0.36
N LYS A 37 -2.78 2.69 -0.66
CA LYS A 37 -2.39 4.11 -0.77
C LYS A 37 -1.88 4.66 0.56
N ALA A 38 -2.58 4.41 1.66
CA ALA A 38 -2.14 4.85 2.99
C ALA A 38 -0.77 4.28 3.37
N LYS A 39 -0.57 2.97 3.15
CA LYS A 39 0.71 2.30 3.42
C LYS A 39 1.85 2.95 2.62
N GLN A 40 1.62 3.21 1.34
CA GLN A 40 2.60 3.90 0.50
C GLN A 40 2.90 5.31 1.00
N THR A 41 1.88 6.10 1.36
CA THR A 41 2.04 7.47 1.86
C THR A 41 2.84 7.50 3.16
N VAL A 42 2.59 6.58 4.09
CA VAL A 42 3.35 6.49 5.34
C VAL A 42 4.77 5.99 5.09
N LYS A 43 4.97 5.01 4.21
CA LYS A 43 6.31 4.53 3.85
C LYS A 43 7.16 5.67 3.25
N THR A 44 6.62 6.41 2.29
CA THR A 44 7.30 7.57 1.70
C THR A 44 7.66 8.61 2.77
N PHE A 45 6.76 8.86 3.72
CA PHE A 45 7.03 9.77 4.83
C PHE A 45 8.17 9.26 5.73
N LEU A 46 8.19 7.98 6.08
CA LEU A 46 9.26 7.39 6.89
C LEU A 46 10.60 7.38 6.14
N ASP A 47 10.62 6.98 4.87
CA ASP A 47 11.82 7.00 4.02
C ASP A 47 12.46 8.41 3.98
N GLN A 48 11.63 9.46 3.95
CA GLN A 48 12.10 10.84 3.97
C GLN A 48 12.51 11.31 5.37
N SER A 49 11.75 10.94 6.40
CA SER A 49 11.87 11.48 7.76
C SER A 49 12.85 10.73 8.65
N LEU A 50 13.29 9.54 8.22
CA LEU A 50 14.27 8.67 8.88
C LEU A 50 15.43 8.35 7.92
N ALA A 51 15.76 9.24 6.98
CA ALA A 51 16.70 8.95 5.88
C ALA A 51 18.11 8.48 6.31
N HIS A 52 18.48 8.67 7.59
CA HIS A 52 19.76 8.26 8.16
C HIS A 52 19.63 7.12 9.20
N THR A 53 18.46 6.51 9.32
CA THR A 53 18.19 5.45 10.28
C THR A 53 17.44 4.31 9.60
N GLU A 54 17.97 3.10 9.71
CA GLU A 54 17.27 1.92 9.22
C GLU A 54 16.02 1.65 10.07
N TYR A 55 14.95 1.28 9.41
CA TYR A 55 13.70 0.92 10.06
C TYR A 55 13.06 -0.27 9.33
N ASP A 56 12.37 -1.12 10.07
CA ASP A 56 11.64 -2.26 9.50
C ASP A 56 10.18 -2.25 9.96
N ILE A 57 9.25 -2.20 9.00
CA ILE A 57 7.82 -2.14 9.30
C ILE A 57 7.30 -3.55 9.56
N GLN A 58 6.85 -3.79 10.78
CA GLN A 58 6.27 -5.07 11.19
C GLN A 58 4.80 -5.19 10.78
N SER A 59 4.03 -4.11 10.93
CA SER A 59 2.59 -4.15 10.62
C SER A 59 1.96 -2.77 10.39
N PHE A 60 0.85 -2.80 9.65
CA PHE A 60 -0.09 -1.70 9.48
C PHE A 60 -1.47 -2.15 9.94
N SER A 61 -2.21 -1.28 10.61
CA SER A 61 -3.66 -1.46 10.75
C SER A 61 -4.39 -1.25 9.43
N GLU A 62 -5.70 -1.52 9.43
CA GLU A 62 -6.59 -0.98 8.41
C GLU A 62 -6.68 0.55 8.52
N VAL A 63 -7.00 1.21 7.40
CA VAL A 63 -7.24 2.65 7.34
C VAL A 63 -8.60 2.99 7.93
N ASP A 64 -8.62 4.00 8.79
CA ASP A 64 -9.84 4.58 9.34
C ASP A 64 -9.81 6.11 9.18
N SER A 65 -10.84 6.81 9.64
CA SER A 65 -10.99 8.25 9.50
C SER A 65 -11.47 8.93 10.78
N THR A 66 -11.18 10.23 10.90
CA THR A 66 -11.60 11.03 12.04
C THR A 66 -11.74 12.49 11.66
N GLU A 67 -12.66 13.19 12.33
CA GLU A 67 -12.82 14.65 12.26
C GLU A 67 -12.48 15.32 13.61
N ARG A 68 -11.96 14.53 14.57
CA ARG A 68 -11.74 14.98 15.97
C ARG A 68 -10.35 15.58 16.20
N VAL A 69 -9.46 15.53 15.21
CA VAL A 69 -8.09 16.04 15.32
C VAL A 69 -8.08 17.53 14.96
N THR A 70 -7.98 18.39 15.97
CA THR A 70 -8.00 19.85 15.79
C THR A 70 -6.63 20.39 15.36
N PRO A 71 -6.55 21.62 14.80
CA PRO A 71 -5.28 22.27 14.50
C PRO A 71 -4.34 22.39 15.71
N ALA A 72 -4.88 22.64 16.90
CA ALA A 72 -4.09 22.69 18.14
C ALA A 72 -3.47 21.32 18.47
N THR A 73 -4.25 20.25 18.31
CA THR A 73 -3.77 18.87 18.47
C THR A 73 -2.71 18.52 17.44
N VAL A 74 -2.87 18.91 16.17
CA VAL A 74 -1.86 18.73 15.12
C VAL A 74 -0.54 19.39 15.52
N LYS A 75 -0.58 20.64 15.99
CA LYS A 75 0.61 21.37 16.43
C LYS A 75 1.33 20.65 17.57
N GLN A 76 0.58 20.22 18.60
CA GLN A 76 1.15 19.48 19.73
C GLN A 76 1.79 18.15 19.30
N MET A 77 1.11 17.37 18.46
CA MET A 77 1.65 16.11 17.92
C MET A 77 2.94 16.31 17.13
N ARG A 78 3.00 17.35 16.29
CA ARG A 78 4.22 17.71 15.54
C ARG A 78 5.37 18.11 16.47
N GLN A 79 5.09 18.87 17.53
CA GLN A 79 6.10 19.26 18.51
C GLN A 79 6.64 18.05 19.28
N PHE A 80 5.75 17.15 19.71
CA PHE A 80 6.11 15.97 20.48
C PHE A 80 6.97 14.97 19.69
N THR A 81 6.76 14.90 18.38
CA THR A 81 7.48 13.97 17.50
C THR A 81 8.67 14.59 16.77
N ALA A 82 8.93 15.89 16.97
CA ALA A 82 9.97 16.61 16.24
C ALA A 82 11.39 16.03 16.43
N SER A 83 11.71 15.52 17.62
CA SER A 83 13.02 14.91 17.90
C SER A 83 13.17 13.51 17.30
N HIS A 84 12.06 12.83 16.99
CA HIS A 84 12.05 11.47 16.45
C HIS A 84 12.39 11.43 14.96
N PHE A 85 12.11 12.51 14.22
CA PHE A 85 12.27 12.56 12.77
C PHE A 85 13.37 13.54 12.36
N GLN A 86 14.37 13.06 11.62
CA GLN A 86 15.53 13.85 11.18
C GLN A 86 15.98 13.45 9.76
N PRO A 87 16.38 14.42 8.90
CA PRO A 87 16.22 15.87 9.04
C PRO A 87 14.82 16.34 8.59
N LYS A 88 14.36 17.47 9.15
CA LYS A 88 13.13 18.25 8.85
C LYS A 88 12.00 17.54 8.08
N VAL A 89 10.91 17.26 8.80
CA VAL A 89 9.71 16.61 8.26
C VAL A 89 8.88 17.51 7.33
N ASN A 90 8.42 16.96 6.20
CA ASN A 90 7.48 17.59 5.29
C ASN A 90 6.03 17.17 5.57
N TYR A 91 5.37 17.88 6.48
CA TYR A 91 3.94 17.68 6.74
C TYR A 91 3.06 18.45 5.74
N VAL A 92 1.95 17.84 5.30
CA VAL A 92 0.93 18.53 4.49
C VAL A 92 -0.08 19.27 5.38
N ALA A 93 -0.91 20.12 4.76
CA ALA A 93 -1.99 20.80 5.45
C ALA A 93 -3.10 19.82 5.87
N PRO A 94 -3.71 20.00 7.06
CA PRO A 94 -4.85 19.20 7.50
C PRO A 94 -6.09 19.48 6.65
N THR A 95 -6.93 18.46 6.48
CA THR A 95 -8.32 18.56 6.01
C THR A 95 -9.29 18.35 7.17
N THR A 96 -10.57 18.71 7.02
CA THR A 96 -11.59 18.52 8.07
C THR A 96 -11.67 17.06 8.54
N LYS A 97 -11.68 16.13 7.58
CA LYS A 97 -11.59 14.70 7.82
C LYS A 97 -10.16 14.24 7.52
N LEU A 98 -9.55 13.53 8.46
CA LEU A 98 -8.25 12.91 8.30
C LEU A 98 -8.40 11.41 8.14
N ARG A 99 -7.51 10.80 7.36
CA ARG A 99 -7.33 9.34 7.34
C ARG A 99 -6.21 8.98 8.30
N TYR A 100 -6.29 7.83 8.95
CA TYR A 100 -5.22 7.40 9.82
C TYR A 100 -4.97 5.90 9.76
N VAL A 101 -3.73 5.53 10.07
CA VAL A 101 -3.27 4.15 10.18
C VAL A 101 -2.31 4.05 11.35
N ARG A 102 -2.37 2.93 12.09
CA ARG A 102 -1.39 2.58 13.12
C ARG A 102 -0.29 1.76 12.49
N VAL A 103 0.95 2.09 12.81
CA VAL A 103 2.13 1.40 12.29
C VAL A 103 2.99 0.94 13.47
N VAL A 104 3.42 -0.30 13.39
CA VAL A 104 4.44 -0.86 14.28
C VAL A 104 5.67 -1.12 13.44
N TYR A 105 6.80 -0.54 13.83
CA TYR A 105 8.08 -0.72 13.15
C TYR A 105 9.22 -0.79 14.17
N THR A 106 10.32 -1.43 13.80
CA THR A 106 11.57 -1.35 14.55
C THR A 106 12.43 -0.21 14.04
N GLN A 107 13.15 0.45 14.95
CA GLN A 107 14.17 1.45 14.66
C GLN A 107 15.25 1.30 15.73
N ASP A 108 16.52 1.10 15.33
CA ASP A 108 17.65 0.92 16.26
C ASP A 108 17.41 -0.11 17.39
N LYS A 109 16.66 -1.19 17.08
CA LYS A 109 16.21 -2.28 17.98
C LYS A 109 15.03 -1.95 18.90
N ASP A 110 14.56 -0.71 18.93
CA ASP A 110 13.33 -0.32 19.63
C ASP A 110 12.10 -0.59 18.77
N THR A 111 11.02 -1.07 19.40
CA THR A 111 9.72 -1.20 18.73
C THR A 111 8.93 0.10 18.91
N ILE A 112 8.72 0.81 17.81
CA ILE A 112 7.96 2.05 17.76
C ILE A 112 6.52 1.76 17.34
N ARG A 113 5.56 2.34 18.06
CA ARG A 113 4.13 2.29 17.73
C ARG A 113 3.63 3.71 17.54
N GLN A 114 3.16 4.02 16.34
CA GLN A 114 2.74 5.37 16.00
C GLN A 114 1.46 5.35 15.15
N THR A 115 0.60 6.34 15.39
CA THR A 115 -0.55 6.61 14.54
C THR A 115 -0.22 7.75 13.59
N PHE A 116 -0.31 7.49 12.28
CA PHE A 116 -0.05 8.45 11.22
C PHE A 116 -1.37 9.01 10.71
N TYR A 117 -1.57 10.33 10.85
CA TYR A 117 -2.72 11.03 10.30
C TYR A 117 -2.35 11.64 8.95
N MET A 118 -3.19 11.45 7.95
CA MET A 118 -3.05 11.95 6.59
C MET A 118 -4.24 12.83 6.24
N ASN A 119 -4.09 13.70 5.25
CA ASN A 119 -5.24 14.39 4.66
C ASN A 119 -6.23 13.38 4.03
N ASP A 120 -7.47 13.80 3.74
CA ASP A 120 -8.53 12.86 3.29
C ASP A 120 -8.14 12.14 1.99
N ALA A 121 -7.41 12.83 1.10
CA ALA A 121 -6.91 12.27 -0.15
C ALA A 121 -5.70 11.34 0.02
N MET A 122 -5.16 11.19 1.23
CA MET A 122 -3.97 10.40 1.56
C MET A 122 -2.75 10.78 0.70
N THR A 123 -2.59 12.06 0.35
CA THR A 123 -1.46 12.55 -0.44
C THR A 123 -0.24 12.91 0.41
N GLY A 124 -0.40 12.97 1.74
CA GLY A 124 0.70 13.20 2.67
C GLY A 124 0.27 13.09 4.12
N VAL A 125 1.27 12.98 5.00
CA VAL A 125 1.07 12.94 6.46
C VAL A 125 0.89 14.36 6.99
N VAL A 126 -0.12 14.54 7.84
CA VAL A 126 -0.47 15.78 8.52
C VAL A 126 0.20 15.86 9.88
N CYS A 127 0.19 14.77 10.66
CA CYS A 127 0.89 14.65 11.94
C CYS A 127 1.04 13.18 12.34
N VAL A 128 1.91 12.93 13.32
CA VAL A 128 2.16 11.61 13.91
C VAL A 128 1.93 11.69 15.41
N LYS A 129 1.25 10.68 15.96
CA LYS A 129 1.09 10.50 17.40
C LYS A 129 1.89 9.27 17.84
N ASN A 130 2.67 9.41 18.90
CA ASN A 130 3.30 8.27 19.55
C ASN A 130 2.24 7.54 20.39
N ASP A 131 2.11 6.22 20.23
CA ASP A 131 1.15 5.43 21.02
C ASP A 131 1.77 4.89 22.31
N ASN A 132 3.11 4.96 22.45
CA ASN A 132 3.85 4.45 23.61
C ASN A 132 4.18 5.51 24.67
N LYS A 133 3.87 6.79 24.43
CA LYS A 133 4.13 7.91 25.34
C LYS A 133 2.94 8.86 25.33
#